data_AF-A0A2P0QM35-F1
#
_entry.id   AF-A0A2P0QM35-F1
#
_cell.length_a   1.000
_cell.length_b   1.000
_cell.length_c   1.000
_cell.angle_alpha   90.00
_cell.angle_beta   90.00
_cell.angle_gamma   90.00
#
_symmetry.space_group_name_H-M   'P 1'
#
loop_
_entity.id
_entity.type
_entity.pdbx_description
1 polymer ?
#
loop_
_entity_poly.entity_id
_entity_poly.type
_entity_poly.pdbx_seq_one_letter_code
_entity_poly.pdbx_strand_id
1 'polypeptide(L)'
;AEKVYDERDARIRGMKDSEVNTYYSCTLCQTFAPNHVCVITPERPALCGAISWLDGKIAFEISPSGANQPIEKGSVINAQNGEFDGVNRFVKKASHGEIDRCSLYSVMEYPMTCCG
;
A
#
# COMPACT_ATOMS: atom_id res chain seq x y z
N ALA A 1 -18.02 13.87 14.01
CA ALA A 1 -17.07 13.50 12.96
C ALA A 1 -15.64 13.50 13.52
N GLU A 2 -15.17 14.63 14.06
CA GLU A 2 -13.82 14.81 14.62
C GLU A 2 -13.37 13.71 15.61
N LYS A 3 -14.16 13.41 16.64
CA LYS A 3 -13.85 12.34 17.61
C LYS A 3 -13.65 10.94 16.98
N VAL A 4 -14.37 10.62 15.91
CA VAL A 4 -14.27 9.32 15.23
C VAL A 4 -12.98 9.26 14.40
N TYR A 5 -12.58 10.37 13.79
CA TYR A 5 -11.29 10.47 13.09
C TYR A 5 -10.13 10.38 14.08
N ASP A 6 -10.23 11.05 15.24
CA ASP A 6 -9.21 11.01 16.28
C ASP A 6 -9.01 9.59 16.85
N GLU A 7 -10.09 8.86 17.12
CA GLU A 7 -10.02 7.48 17.61
C GLU A 7 -9.39 6.54 16.57
N ARG A 8 -9.68 6.72 15.28
CA ARG A 8 -9.05 5.95 14.20
C ARG A 8 -7.56 6.26 14.10
N ASP A 9 -7.21 7.54 14.10
CA ASP A 9 -5.84 8.00 13.96
C ASP A 9 -4.99 7.64 15.19
N ALA A 10 -5.60 7.54 16.39
CA ALA A 10 -4.92 7.11 17.61
C ALA A 10 -4.43 5.65 17.54
N ARG A 11 -5.12 4.77 16.81
CA ARG A 11 -4.71 3.37 16.63
C ARG A 11 -3.52 3.23 15.69
N ILE A 12 -3.34 4.18 14.77
CA ILE A 12 -2.26 4.21 13.78
C ILE A 12 -1.07 5.03 14.32
N ARG A 13 -1.31 6.04 15.17
CA ARG A 13 -0.30 6.87 15.85
C ARG A 13 0.66 6.01 16.68
N GLY A 14 1.71 5.51 16.03
CA GLY A 14 2.77 4.72 16.66
C GLY A 14 3.25 3.56 15.80
N MET A 15 2.45 3.08 14.86
CA MET A 15 2.85 1.97 13.99
C MET A 15 3.92 2.42 13.01
N LYS A 16 5.03 1.67 12.96
CA LYS A 16 6.14 1.89 12.03
C LYS A 16 6.16 0.86 10.92
N ASP A 17 6.63 1.27 9.75
CA ASP A 17 6.81 0.37 8.61
C ASP A 17 7.84 -0.73 8.93
N SER A 18 8.76 -0.48 9.87
CA SER A 18 9.72 -1.46 10.38
C SER A 18 9.10 -2.52 11.31
N GLU A 19 7.92 -2.29 11.88
CA GLU A 19 7.29 -3.17 12.89
C GLU A 19 6.30 -4.18 12.30
N VAL A 20 5.90 -3.99 11.05
CA VAL A 20 5.00 -4.90 10.32
C VAL A 20 5.77 -5.68 9.28
N ASN A 21 5.37 -6.91 8.92
CA ASN A 21 5.95 -7.64 7.77
C ASN A 21 5.07 -7.59 6.52
N THR A 22 3.80 -7.20 6.70
CA THR A 22 2.76 -7.22 5.69
C THR A 22 2.28 -5.79 5.42
N TYR A 23 2.24 -5.42 4.16
CA TYR A 23 1.58 -4.23 3.64
C TYR A 23 0.27 -4.61 2.95
N TYR A 24 -0.49 -3.63 2.46
CA TYR A 24 -1.73 -3.89 1.74
C TYR A 24 -1.75 -3.19 0.40
N SER A 25 -2.28 -3.86 -0.62
CA SER A 25 -2.57 -3.23 -1.91
C SER A 25 -3.89 -2.46 -1.85
N CYS A 26 -4.11 -1.59 -2.83
CA CYS A 26 -5.45 -1.20 -3.24
C CYS A 26 -5.53 -1.08 -4.76
N THR A 27 -6.50 -1.78 -5.36
CA THR A 27 -6.78 -1.76 -6.80
C THR A 27 -8.16 -1.18 -7.14
N LEU A 28 -8.85 -0.53 -6.19
CA LEU A 28 -10.19 0.05 -6.42
C LEU A 28 -10.23 1.03 -7.60
N CYS A 29 -9.17 1.82 -7.75
CA CYS A 29 -9.07 2.82 -8.81
C CYS A 29 -8.76 2.22 -10.20
N GLN A 30 -8.55 0.90 -10.32
CA GLN A 30 -8.35 0.25 -11.62
C GLN A 30 -9.58 0.31 -12.54
N THR A 31 -10.73 0.71 -12.00
CA THR A 31 -11.93 1.03 -12.78
C THR A 31 -11.70 2.18 -13.77
N PHE A 32 -10.77 3.10 -13.50
CA PHE A 32 -10.42 4.22 -14.39
C PHE A 32 -8.91 4.36 -14.65
N ALA A 33 -8.05 3.77 -13.83
CA ALA A 33 -6.61 3.69 -14.01
C ALA A 33 -6.14 2.22 -14.00
N PRO A 34 -6.30 1.46 -15.10
CA PRO A 34 -6.28 -0.01 -15.08
C PRO A 34 -5.01 -0.67 -14.55
N ASN A 35 -3.86 -0.01 -14.68
CA ASN A 35 -2.57 -0.53 -14.23
C ASN A 35 -2.09 0.09 -12.89
N HIS A 36 -2.90 0.96 -12.28
CA HIS A 36 -2.54 1.59 -11.01
C HIS A 36 -2.70 0.61 -9.84
N VAL A 37 -1.73 0.67 -8.92
CA VAL A 37 -1.73 -0.10 -7.68
C VAL A 37 -1.20 0.81 -6.56
N CYS A 38 -2.01 1.06 -5.55
CA CYS A 38 -1.52 1.66 -4.30
C CYS A 38 -0.86 0.58 -3.45
N VAL A 39 0.31 0.88 -2.86
CA VAL A 39 0.91 0.09 -1.77
C VAL A 39 0.76 0.88 -0.48
N ILE A 40 0.01 0.33 0.47
CA ILE A 40 -0.39 0.98 1.71
C ILE A 40 0.44 0.40 2.86
N THR A 41 1.12 1.28 3.58
CA THR A 41 1.93 0.95 4.76
C THR A 41 1.41 1.71 5.99
N PRO A 42 1.79 1.32 7.21
CA PRO A 42 1.45 2.09 8.41
C PRO A 42 1.79 3.59 8.31
N GLU A 43 2.91 3.94 7.67
CA GLU A 43 3.38 5.33 7.54
C GLU A 43 3.00 5.98 6.20
N ARG A 44 2.42 5.22 5.25
CA ARG A 44 2.00 5.72 3.93
C ARG A 44 0.59 5.22 3.59
N PRO A 45 -0.47 6.03 3.83
CA PRO A 45 -1.83 5.69 3.41
C PRO A 45 -1.96 5.69 1.88
N ALA A 46 -3.09 5.16 1.37
CA ALA A 46 -3.41 5.26 -0.05
C ALA A 46 -3.45 6.74 -0.50
N LEU A 47 -3.14 6.99 -1.77
CA LEU A 47 -3.00 8.36 -2.29
C LEU A 47 -4.25 9.23 -2.11
N CYS A 48 -5.45 8.64 -2.13
CA CYS A 48 -6.70 9.34 -1.87
C CYS A 48 -6.87 9.85 -0.43
N GLY A 49 -5.99 9.43 0.50
CA GLY A 49 -6.06 9.76 1.93
C GLY A 49 -7.16 9.05 2.70
N ALA A 50 -8.01 8.26 2.03
CA ALA A 50 -9.19 7.65 2.65
C ALA A 50 -8.94 6.26 3.25
N ILE A 51 -7.90 5.55 2.78
CA ILE A 51 -7.61 4.16 3.15
C ILE A 51 -6.26 4.11 3.85
N SER A 52 -6.27 3.79 5.14
CA SER A 52 -5.08 3.49 5.94
C SER A 52 -4.66 2.02 5.82
N TRP A 53 -3.51 1.67 6.38
CA TRP A 53 -3.07 0.27 6.49
C TRP A 53 -4.07 -0.60 7.25
N LEU A 54 -4.66 -0.07 8.33
CA LEU A 54 -5.66 -0.80 9.11
C LEU A 54 -6.96 -1.00 8.31
N ASP A 55 -7.37 0.00 7.54
CA ASP A 55 -8.53 -0.13 6.64
C ASP A 55 -8.27 -1.20 5.58
N GLY A 56 -7.06 -1.25 4.99
CA GLY A 56 -6.66 -2.29 4.06
C GLY A 56 -6.70 -3.70 4.66
N LYS A 57 -6.23 -3.85 5.91
CA LYS A 57 -6.31 -5.10 6.67
C LYS A 57 -7.75 -5.54 6.89
N ILE A 58 -8.58 -4.66 7.43
CA ILE A 58 -9.98 -4.96 7.72
C ILE A 58 -10.75 -5.26 6.43
N ALA A 59 -10.51 -4.52 5.35
CA ALA A 59 -11.16 -4.76 4.07
C ALA A 59 -10.83 -6.16 3.51
N PHE A 60 -9.58 -6.61 3.65
CA PHE A 60 -9.20 -7.98 3.29
C PHE A 60 -9.86 -9.04 4.19
N GLU A 61 -9.91 -8.81 5.51
CA GLU A 61 -10.56 -9.73 6.45
C GLU A 61 -12.07 -9.87 6.17
N ILE A 62 -12.74 -8.78 5.75
CA ILE A 62 -14.15 -8.77 5.37
C ILE A 62 -14.35 -9.46 4.01
N SER A 63 -13.49 -9.16 3.02
CA SER A 63 -13.60 -9.70 1.67
C SER A 63 -12.22 -10.10 1.13
N PRO A 64 -11.82 -11.38 1.30
CA PRO A 64 -10.52 -11.85 0.84
C PRO A 64 -10.31 -11.77 -0.68
N SER A 65 -11.39 -11.71 -1.46
CA SER A 65 -11.34 -11.53 -2.92
C SER A 65 -11.48 -10.06 -3.35
N GLY A 66 -11.47 -9.12 -2.41
CA GLY A 66 -11.63 -7.69 -2.65
C GLY A 66 -10.39 -7.01 -3.23
N ALA A 67 -10.46 -5.69 -3.36
CA ALA A 67 -9.39 -4.87 -3.96
C ALA A 67 -8.16 -4.66 -3.05
N ASN A 68 -8.30 -4.96 -1.75
CA ASN A 68 -7.21 -4.89 -0.79
C ASN A 68 -6.67 -6.29 -0.54
N GLN A 69 -5.39 -6.50 -0.87
CA GLN A 69 -4.72 -7.78 -0.74
C GLN A 69 -3.46 -7.63 0.10
N PRO A 70 -3.11 -8.61 0.95
CA PRO A 70 -1.88 -8.57 1.73
C PRO A 70 -0.66 -8.69 0.81
N ILE A 71 0.37 -7.92 1.10
CA ILE A 71 1.66 -7.93 0.43
C ILE A 71 2.72 -8.25 1.49
N GLU A 72 3.25 -9.47 1.47
CA GLU A 72 4.45 -9.78 2.25
C GLU A 72 5.64 -9.00 1.69
N LYS A 73 6.39 -8.29 2.53
CA LYS A 73 7.55 -7.49 2.10
C LYS A 73 8.57 -8.33 1.32
N GLY A 74 8.87 -9.54 1.80
CA GLY A 74 9.97 -10.34 1.28
C GLY A 74 11.34 -9.73 1.63
N SER A 75 12.35 -10.04 0.83
CA SER A 75 13.71 -9.53 1.02
C SER A 75 13.80 -8.05 0.66
N VAL A 76 14.65 -7.35 1.40
CA VAL A 76 14.96 -5.94 1.17
C VAL A 76 15.88 -5.83 -0.05
N ILE A 77 15.47 -5.07 -1.06
CA ILE A 77 16.30 -4.76 -2.23
C ILE A 77 17.06 -3.46 -1.97
N ASN A 78 16.36 -2.44 -1.47
CA ASN A 78 16.96 -1.17 -1.07
C ASN A 78 16.21 -0.61 0.14
N ALA A 79 16.87 -0.65 1.31
CA ALA A 79 16.29 -0.17 2.57
C ALA A 79 16.04 1.36 2.56
N GLN A 80 16.90 2.13 1.91
CA GLN A 80 16.80 3.60 1.87
C GLN A 80 15.59 4.06 1.05
N ASN A 81 15.38 3.45 -0.12
CA ASN A 81 14.27 3.77 -1.00
C ASN A 81 12.97 3.04 -0.60
N GLY A 82 13.02 2.10 0.34
CA GLY A 82 11.89 1.27 0.72
C GLY A 82 11.47 0.30 -0.40
N GLU A 83 12.43 -0.30 -1.09
CA GLU A 83 12.18 -1.27 -2.14
C GLU A 83 12.33 -2.69 -1.62
N PHE A 84 11.30 -3.50 -1.85
CA PHE A 84 11.22 -4.88 -1.37
C PHE A 84 10.78 -5.83 -2.48
N ASP A 85 11.32 -7.05 -2.51
CA ASP A 85 11.05 -7.99 -3.60
C ASP A 85 9.57 -8.42 -3.67
N GLY A 86 8.91 -8.55 -2.52
CA GLY A 86 7.51 -8.98 -2.45
C GLY A 86 6.58 -7.89 -2.94
N VAL A 87 6.91 -6.63 -2.65
CA VAL A 87 6.21 -5.45 -3.18
C VAL A 87 6.35 -5.40 -4.69
N ASN A 88 7.58 -5.52 -5.23
CA ASN A 88 7.82 -5.52 -6.67
C ASN A 88 7.06 -6.64 -7.39
N ARG A 89 7.11 -7.87 -6.88
CA ARG A 89 6.37 -9.01 -7.44
C ARG A 89 4.86 -8.76 -7.46
N PHE A 90 4.32 -8.25 -6.35
CA PHE A 90 2.89 -7.99 -6.24
C PHE A 90 2.47 -6.90 -7.22
N VAL A 91 3.16 -5.75 -7.20
CA VAL A 91 2.85 -4.60 -8.04
C VAL A 91 2.90 -5.00 -9.52
N LYS A 92 3.95 -5.71 -9.96
CA LYS A 92 4.07 -6.21 -11.33
C LYS A 92 2.89 -7.08 -11.75
N LYS A 93 2.45 -7.99 -10.88
CA LYS A 93 1.29 -8.83 -11.14
C LYS A 93 0.00 -8.02 -11.21
N ALA A 94 -0.22 -7.13 -10.24
CA ALA A 94 -1.46 -6.36 -10.11
C ALA A 94 -1.57 -5.21 -11.13
N SER A 95 -0.46 -4.77 -11.72
CA SER A 95 -0.40 -3.76 -12.78
C SER A 95 -0.38 -4.36 -14.19
N HIS A 96 -0.72 -5.65 -14.34
CA HIS A 96 -0.67 -6.37 -15.62
C HIS A 96 0.71 -6.35 -16.32
N GLY A 97 1.79 -6.29 -15.53
CA GLY A 97 3.16 -6.25 -16.02
C GLY A 97 3.73 -4.85 -16.30
N GLU A 98 2.93 -3.79 -16.18
CA GLU A 98 3.35 -2.42 -16.52
C GLU A 98 4.40 -1.83 -15.55
N ILE A 99 4.32 -2.19 -14.25
CA ILE A 99 5.16 -1.61 -13.19
C ILE A 99 6.03 -2.72 -12.60
N ASP A 100 7.33 -2.69 -12.90
CA ASP A 100 8.27 -3.71 -12.41
C ASP A 100 8.75 -3.46 -10.97
N ARG A 101 8.85 -2.19 -10.57
CA ARG A 101 9.51 -1.75 -9.33
C ARG A 101 8.73 -0.63 -8.66
N CYS A 102 8.74 -0.61 -7.33
CA CYS A 102 8.12 0.45 -6.53
C CYS A 102 9.00 0.79 -5.33
N SER A 103 9.50 2.02 -5.29
CA SER A 103 10.19 2.60 -4.14
C SER A 103 9.20 3.34 -3.26
N LEU A 104 9.05 2.89 -2.01
CA LEU A 104 8.07 3.49 -1.09
C LEU A 104 8.51 4.85 -0.54
N TYR A 105 9.79 5.19 -0.57
CA TYR A 105 10.35 6.42 0.03
C TYR A 105 11.17 7.26 -0.95
N SER A 106 11.10 6.98 -2.26
CA SER A 106 11.75 7.78 -3.30
C SER A 106 10.73 8.36 -4.26
N VAL A 107 10.86 9.66 -4.55
CA VAL A 107 10.12 10.33 -5.62
C VAL A 107 10.90 10.29 -6.95
N MET A 108 12.22 10.12 -6.87
CA MET A 108 13.12 10.19 -8.04
C MET A 108 13.26 8.85 -8.75
N GLU A 109 13.16 7.74 -8.02
CA GLU A 109 13.43 6.40 -8.53
C GLU A 109 12.23 5.49 -8.27
N TYR A 110 11.61 5.01 -9.36
CA TYR A 110 10.48 4.08 -9.32
C TYR A 110 9.36 4.50 -8.34
N PRO A 111 8.87 5.76 -8.43
CA PRO A 111 7.81 6.21 -7.55
C PRO A 111 6.53 5.42 -7.79
N MET A 112 5.70 5.30 -6.75
CA MET A 112 4.34 4.77 -6.88
C MET A 112 3.53 5.60 -7.88
N THR A 113 2.75 4.94 -8.73
CA THR A 113 1.89 5.60 -9.71
C THR A 113 0.72 6.34 -9.04
N CYS A 114 0.04 7.21 -9.80
CA CYS A 114 -1.14 7.95 -9.37
C CYS A 114 -2.34 7.55 -10.23
N CYS A 115 -3.54 7.53 -9.64
CA CYS A 115 -4.79 7.22 -10.35
C CYS A 115 -5.56 8.45 -10.85
N GLY A 116 -5.47 9.60 -10.18
CA GLY A 116 -6.24 10.80 -10.48
C GLY A 116 -6.41 11.72 -9.28
#